data_AF-A0A842J7K3-F1
#
_entry.id   AF-A0A842J7K3-F1
#
_cell.length_a   1.000
_cell.length_b   1.000
_cell.length_c   1.000
_cell.angle_alpha   90.00
_cell.angle_beta   90.00
_cell.angle_gamma   90.00
#
_symmetry.space_group_name_H-M   'P 1'
#
loop_
_entity.id
_entity.type
_entity.pdbx_description
1 polymer ?
#
loop_
_entity_poly.entity_id
_entity_poly.type
_entity_poly.pdbx_seq_one_letter_code
_entity_poly.pdbx_strand_id
1 'polypeptide(L)'
;MSSKTVVLSIGALLAVVFISFITFSPSYKNALQAKFYYETGDYETAYKLSKSAYNKDIYNKLAHTVMVQSEISQKYAIYIARSNGYLESIQKISKSGKVNKVDLDKIHMMCDIAVSDYDLLKPSNLTDPSLQEEAKIIRDKFLTLQKELF
;
A
#
# COMPACT_ATOMS: atom_id res chain seq x y z
N MET A 1 40.46 26.71 17.39
CA MET A 1 39.92 25.39 16.99
C MET A 1 40.19 25.17 15.51
N SER A 2 40.56 23.97 15.09
CA SER A 2 40.65 23.63 13.66
C SER A 2 39.27 23.69 13.01
N SER A 3 39.20 24.10 11.75
CA SER A 3 37.96 24.11 10.94
C SER A 3 37.23 22.76 11.01
N LYS A 4 37.96 21.64 11.03
CA LYS A 4 37.39 20.30 11.18
C LYS A 4 36.67 20.10 12.52
N THR A 5 37.24 20.60 13.61
CA THR A 5 36.64 20.50 14.95
C THR A 5 35.37 21.35 15.04
N VAL A 6 35.37 22.54 14.44
CA VAL A 6 34.18 23.42 14.40
C VAL A 6 33.04 22.76 13.62
N VAL A 7 33.33 22.20 12.44
CA VAL A 7 32.33 21.49 11.61
C VAL A 7 31.74 20.29 12.36
N LEU A 8 32.58 19.48 13.01
CA LEU A 8 32.13 18.35 13.81
C LEU A 8 31.25 18.78 14.99
N SER A 9 31.62 19.84 15.71
CA SER A 9 30.81 20.38 16.81
C SER A 9 29.46 20.90 16.34
N ILE A 10 29.40 21.61 15.21
CA ILE A 10 28.14 22.09 14.64
C ILE A 10 27.26 20.90 14.19
N GLY A 11 27.85 19.91 13.52
CA GLY A 11 27.13 18.70 13.12
C GLY A 11 26.54 17.95 14.31
N ALA A 12 27.32 17.78 15.38
CA ALA A 12 26.84 17.15 16.61
C ALA A 12 25.70 17.94 17.27
N LEU A 13 25.81 19.27 17.34
CA LEU A 13 24.76 20.14 17.87
C LEU A 13 23.45 20.01 17.07
N LEU A 14 23.54 20.04 15.73
CA LEU A 14 22.39 19.85 14.85
C LEU A 14 21.74 18.47 15.04
N ALA A 15 22.55 17.42 15.22
CA ALA A 15 22.04 16.07 15.48
C ALA A 15 21.28 16.01 16.81
N VAL A 16 21.80 16.63 17.88
CA VAL A 16 21.12 16.69 19.18
C VAL A 16 19.79 17.44 19.07
N VAL A 17 19.77 18.61 18.42
CA VAL A 17 18.54 19.39 18.20
C VAL A 17 17.51 18.58 17.42
N PHE A 18 17.93 17.86 16.38
CA PHE A 18 17.04 17.02 15.58
C PHE A 18 16.47 15.84 16.38
N ILE A 19 17.32 15.13 17.14
CA ILE A 19 16.89 14.03 18.00
C ILE A 19 15.91 14.54 19.06
N SER A 20 16.22 15.66 19.71
CA SER A 20 15.32 16.30 20.68
C SER A 20 13.99 16.70 20.05
N PHE A 21 13.99 17.26 18.85
CA PHE A 21 12.76 17.63 18.16
C PHE A 21 11.87 16.40 17.91
N ILE A 22 12.45 15.27 17.48
CA ILE A 22 11.71 14.02 17.28
C ILE A 22 11.18 13.45 18.60
N THR A 23 11.99 13.44 19.66
CA THR A 23 11.59 12.85 20.95
C THR A 23 10.54 13.67 21.67
N PHE A 24 10.62 15.01 21.59
CA PHE A 24 9.67 15.92 22.23
C PHE A 24 8.44 16.27 21.36
N SER A 25 8.40 15.85 20.09
CA SER A 25 7.21 15.98 19.24
C SER A 25 6.53 14.61 19.05
N PRO A 26 5.45 14.32 19.82
CA PRO A 26 4.72 13.06 19.69
C PRO A 26 4.19 12.81 18.28
N SER A 27 3.89 13.88 17.52
CA SER A 27 3.47 13.76 16.12
C SER A 27 4.60 13.18 15.25
N TYR A 28 5.83 13.70 15.34
CA TYR A 28 6.96 13.21 14.55
C TYR A 28 7.39 11.80 14.95
N LYS A 29 7.38 11.48 16.24
CA LYS A 29 7.62 10.10 16.72
C LYS A 29 6.62 9.11 16.09
N ASN A 30 5.33 9.44 16.12
CA ASN A 30 4.29 8.59 15.55
C ASN A 30 4.37 8.50 14.02
N ALA A 31 4.72 9.59 13.34
CA ALA A 31 4.89 9.61 11.89
C ALA A 31 6.07 8.72 11.43
N LEU A 32 7.17 8.71 12.18
CA LEU A 32 8.29 7.81 11.93
C LEU A 32 7.92 6.35 12.17
N GLN A 33 7.18 6.06 13.24
CA GLN A 33 6.66 4.71 13.49
C GLN A 33 5.71 4.27 12.37
N ALA A 34 4.81 5.15 11.93
CA ALA A 34 3.93 4.90 10.79
C ALA A 34 4.72 4.58 9.51
N LYS A 35 5.81 5.33 9.26
CA LYS A 35 6.71 5.08 8.13
C LYS A 35 7.32 3.67 8.21
N PHE A 36 7.77 3.25 9.38
CA PHE A 36 8.27 1.88 9.57
C PHE A 36 7.23 0.83 9.17
N TYR A 37 6.00 0.94 9.68
CA TYR A 37 4.92 0.00 9.32
C TYR A 37 4.59 0.01 7.84
N TYR A 38 4.64 1.18 7.19
CA TYR A 38 4.44 1.30 5.74
C TYR A 38 5.50 0.50 4.98
N GLU A 39 6.78 0.64 5.34
CA GLU A 39 7.88 -0.09 4.69
C GLU A 39 7.82 -1.61 4.95
N THR A 40 7.19 -2.05 6.04
CA THR A 40 6.99 -3.48 6.32
C THR A 40 5.69 -4.04 5.73
N GLY A 41 4.92 -3.24 4.98
CA GLY A 41 3.68 -3.67 4.34
C GLY A 41 2.43 -3.66 5.24
N ASP A 42 2.53 -3.22 6.50
CA ASP A 42 1.38 -3.07 7.39
C ASP A 42 0.74 -1.68 7.17
N TYR A 43 0.06 -1.56 6.02
CA TYR A 43 -0.52 -0.30 5.58
C TYR A 43 -1.67 0.18 6.48
N GLU A 44 -2.39 -0.72 7.15
CA GLU A 44 -3.47 -0.36 8.06
C GLU A 44 -2.93 0.32 9.32
N THR A 45 -1.92 -0.28 9.97
CA THR A 45 -1.26 0.31 11.14
C THR A 45 -0.58 1.62 10.77
N ALA A 46 0.11 1.64 9.62
CA ALA A 46 0.73 2.85 9.09
C ALA A 46 -0.29 3.98 8.89
N TYR A 47 -1.46 3.71 8.32
CA TYR A 47 -2.53 4.69 8.14
C TYR A 47 -3.05 5.22 9.47
N LYS A 48 -3.36 4.34 10.43
CA LYS A 48 -3.88 4.75 11.75
C LYS A 48 -2.91 5.66 12.49
N LEU A 49 -1.63 5.29 12.53
CA LEU A 49 -0.59 6.06 13.22
C LEU A 49 -0.32 7.41 12.54
N SER A 50 -0.19 7.41 11.21
CA SER A 50 0.06 8.63 10.44
C SER A 50 -1.12 9.60 10.47
N LYS A 51 -2.36 9.10 10.37
CA LYS A 51 -3.58 9.92 10.55
C LYS A 51 -3.65 10.53 11.94
N SER A 52 -3.34 9.75 12.98
CA SER A 52 -3.27 10.27 14.35
C SER A 52 -2.19 11.34 14.51
N ALA A 53 -1.01 11.12 13.92
CA ALA A 53 0.09 12.09 13.94
C ALA A 53 -0.27 13.39 13.21
N TYR A 54 -0.89 13.28 12.03
CA TYR A 54 -1.33 14.42 11.23
C TYR A 54 -2.42 15.23 11.94
N ASN A 55 -3.38 14.56 12.60
CA ASN A 55 -4.40 15.24 13.38
C ASN A 55 -3.83 16.00 14.59
N LYS A 56 -2.68 15.56 15.14
CA LYS A 56 -1.98 16.26 16.24
C LYS A 56 -1.18 17.46 15.73
N ASP A 57 -0.68 17.38 14.50
CA ASP A 57 0.08 18.45 13.84
C ASP A 57 -0.13 18.37 12.33
N ILE A 58 -1.02 19.24 11.83
CA ILE A 58 -1.39 19.29 10.41
C ILE A 58 -0.26 19.79 9.50
N TYR A 59 0.83 20.31 10.06
CA TYR A 59 2.01 20.72 9.31
C TYR A 59 3.07 19.61 9.24
N ASN A 60 2.85 18.49 9.92
CA ASN A 60 3.71 17.32 9.81
C ASN A 60 3.57 16.67 8.43
N LYS A 61 4.43 17.10 7.50
CA LYS A 61 4.47 16.59 6.12
C LYS A 61 4.77 15.10 6.06
N LEU A 62 5.57 14.56 6.98
CA LEU A 62 5.84 13.12 7.03
C LEU A 62 4.56 12.35 7.35
N ALA A 63 3.82 12.78 8.37
CA ALA A 63 2.55 12.18 8.74
C ALA A 63 1.54 12.23 7.58
N HIS A 64 1.40 13.39 6.93
CA HIS A 64 0.50 13.54 5.79
C HIS A 64 0.88 12.60 4.63
N THR A 65 2.17 12.58 4.26
CA THR A 65 2.65 11.72 3.17
C THR A 65 2.40 10.26 3.48
N VAL A 66 2.80 9.77 4.65
CA VAL A 66 2.58 8.36 5.03
C VAL A 66 1.09 8.03 5.07
N MET A 67 0.24 8.93 5.56
CA MET A 67 -1.21 8.73 5.58
C MET A 67 -1.77 8.51 4.17
N VAL A 68 -1.42 9.38 3.22
CA VAL A 68 -1.87 9.27 1.82
C VAL A 68 -1.30 8.01 1.17
N GLN A 69 -0.01 7.71 1.38
CA GLN A 69 0.64 6.50 0.88
C GLN A 69 -0.08 5.24 1.37
N SER A 70 -0.27 5.12 2.68
CA SER A 70 -0.93 3.99 3.30
C SER A 70 -2.38 3.84 2.87
N GLU A 71 -3.13 4.93 2.66
CA GLU A 71 -4.50 4.85 2.15
C GLU A 71 -4.54 4.24 0.75
N ILE A 72 -3.62 4.65 -0.13
CA ILE A 72 -3.56 4.14 -1.49
C ILE A 72 -3.09 2.68 -1.48
N SER A 73 -2.00 2.35 -0.78
CA SER A 73 -1.47 0.98 -0.69
C SER A 73 -2.48 -0.02 -0.14
N GLN A 74 -3.33 0.38 0.82
CA GLN A 74 -4.42 -0.47 1.30
C GLN A 74 -5.39 -0.87 0.20
N LYS A 75 -5.76 0.06 -0.69
CA LYS A 75 -6.68 -0.24 -1.80
C LYS A 75 -6.07 -1.27 -2.76
N TYR A 76 -4.78 -1.14 -3.07
CA TYR A 76 -4.04 -2.12 -3.85
C TYR A 76 -3.96 -3.49 -3.15
N ALA A 77 -3.60 -3.52 -1.86
CA ALA A 77 -3.49 -4.77 -1.11
C ALA A 77 -4.84 -5.51 -1.02
N ILE A 78 -5.94 -4.79 -0.78
CA ILE A 78 -7.30 -5.35 -0.75
C ILE A 78 -7.67 -5.94 -2.11
N TYR A 79 -7.41 -5.19 -3.19
CA TYR A 79 -7.66 -5.65 -4.55
C TYR A 79 -6.88 -6.95 -4.84
N ILE A 80 -5.57 -6.95 -4.58
CA ILE A 80 -4.69 -8.12 -4.81
C ILE A 80 -5.20 -9.34 -4.04
N ALA A 81 -5.48 -9.18 -2.74
CA ALA A 81 -5.95 -10.27 -1.90
C ALA A 81 -7.29 -10.85 -2.38
N ARG A 82 -8.26 -9.99 -2.69
CA ARG A 82 -9.58 -10.41 -3.19
C ARG A 82 -9.46 -11.14 -4.52
N SER A 83 -8.73 -10.55 -5.45
CA SER A 83 -8.55 -11.07 -6.81
C SER A 83 -7.78 -12.41 -6.82
N ASN A 84 -6.79 -12.58 -5.95
CA ASN A 84 -6.15 -13.89 -5.75
C ASN A 84 -7.13 -14.93 -5.21
N GLY A 85 -8.01 -14.56 -4.28
CA GLY A 85 -9.09 -15.43 -3.80
C GLY A 85 -10.07 -15.87 -4.90
N TYR A 86 -10.36 -14.98 -5.86
CA TYR A 86 -11.11 -15.34 -7.07
C TYR A 86 -10.34 -16.33 -7.95
N LEU A 87 -9.05 -16.09 -8.24
CA LEU A 87 -8.23 -17.02 -9.02
C LEU A 87 -8.18 -18.42 -8.39
N GLU A 88 -8.05 -18.52 -7.07
CA GLU A 88 -8.11 -19.80 -6.36
C GLU A 88 -9.48 -20.49 -6.51
N SER A 89 -10.56 -19.71 -6.45
CA SER A 89 -11.93 -20.23 -6.62
C SER A 89 -12.16 -20.75 -8.03
N ILE A 90 -11.72 -20.01 -9.05
CA ILE A 90 -11.74 -20.41 -10.46
C ILE A 90 -10.93 -21.70 -10.65
N GLN A 91 -9.75 -21.80 -10.04
CA GLN A 91 -8.91 -22.99 -10.12
C GLN A 91 -9.57 -24.22 -9.46
N LYS A 92 -10.32 -24.04 -8.37
CA LYS A 92 -11.08 -25.13 -7.74
C LYS A 92 -12.21 -25.61 -8.65
N ILE A 93 -12.94 -24.68 -9.27
CA ILE A 93 -14.00 -24.99 -10.25
C ILE A 93 -13.40 -25.79 -11.42
N SER A 94 -12.31 -25.33 -12.01
CA SER A 94 -11.70 -26.00 -13.18
C SER A 94 -11.16 -27.39 -12.87
N LYS A 95 -10.75 -27.65 -11.62
CA LYS A 95 -10.28 -28.97 -11.16
C LYS A 95 -11.40 -29.94 -10.75
N SER A 96 -12.63 -29.46 -10.52
CA SER A 96 -13.74 -30.29 -10.04
C SER A 96 -14.37 -31.22 -11.10
N GLY A 97 -13.85 -31.22 -12.33
CA GLY A 97 -14.32 -32.07 -13.43
C GLY A 97 -15.03 -31.25 -14.51
N LYS A 98 -16.27 -31.63 -14.86
CA LYS A 98 -17.02 -30.95 -15.93
C LYS A 98 -17.56 -29.60 -15.44
N VAL A 99 -16.97 -28.51 -15.93
CA VAL A 99 -17.47 -27.14 -15.72
C VAL A 99 -18.83 -27.00 -16.40
N ASN A 100 -19.86 -26.65 -15.62
CA ASN A 100 -21.23 -26.44 -16.13
C ASN A 100 -21.50 -24.93 -16.37
N LYS A 101 -22.70 -24.61 -16.89
CA LYS A 101 -23.08 -23.22 -17.17
C LYS A 101 -23.07 -22.33 -15.93
N VAL A 102 -23.53 -22.84 -14.79
CA VAL A 102 -23.54 -22.09 -13.51
C VAL A 102 -22.12 -21.77 -13.06
N ASP A 103 -21.19 -22.70 -13.26
CA ASP A 103 -19.78 -22.49 -12.96
C ASP A 103 -19.14 -21.45 -13.90
N LEU A 104 -19.46 -21.48 -15.19
CA LEU A 104 -19.04 -20.44 -16.14
C LEU A 104 -19.58 -19.07 -15.77
N ASP A 105 -20.86 -18.96 -15.37
CA ASP A 105 -21.46 -17.68 -14.98
C ASP A 105 -20.81 -17.12 -13.69
N LYS A 106 -20.42 -17.98 -12.74
CA LYS A 106 -19.64 -17.57 -11.57
C LYS A 106 -18.24 -17.07 -11.96
N ILE A 107 -17.55 -17.78 -12.86
CA ILE A 107 -16.23 -17.36 -13.35
C ILE A 107 -16.35 -16.00 -14.04
N HIS A 108 -17.34 -15.80 -14.90
CA HIS A 108 -17.60 -14.53 -15.58
C HIS A 108 -17.77 -13.39 -14.57
N MET A 109 -18.65 -13.58 -13.57
CA MET A 109 -18.90 -12.60 -12.52
C MET A 109 -17.62 -12.25 -11.74
N MET A 110 -16.79 -13.23 -11.38
CA MET A 110 -15.51 -12.97 -10.71
C MET A 110 -14.56 -12.15 -11.57
N CYS A 111 -14.50 -12.44 -12.88
CA CYS A 111 -13.68 -11.67 -13.80
C CYS A 111 -14.17 -10.23 -13.94
N ASP A 112 -15.49 -10.03 -14.10
CA ASP A 112 -16.08 -8.71 -14.24
C ASP A 112 -15.81 -7.84 -13.00
N ILE A 113 -15.98 -8.42 -11.81
CA ILE A 113 -15.71 -7.73 -10.55
C ILE A 113 -14.22 -7.39 -10.44
N ALA A 114 -13.33 -8.33 -10.72
CA ALA A 114 -11.88 -8.09 -10.63
C ALA A 114 -11.42 -7.00 -11.60
N VAL A 115 -11.87 -7.03 -12.85
CA VAL A 115 -11.53 -5.98 -13.84
C VAL A 115 -12.09 -4.63 -13.39
N SER A 116 -13.36 -4.59 -12.95
CA SER A 116 -14.00 -3.34 -12.51
C SER A 116 -13.38 -2.74 -11.25
N ASP A 117 -13.03 -3.58 -10.27
CA ASP A 117 -12.38 -3.13 -9.02
C ASP A 117 -11.00 -2.53 -9.29
N TYR A 118 -10.27 -3.03 -10.30
CA TYR A 118 -8.98 -2.46 -10.70
C TYR A 118 -9.12 -1.02 -11.21
N ASP A 119 -10.18 -0.71 -11.95
CA ASP A 119 -10.40 0.64 -12.51
C ASP A 119 -10.63 1.70 -11.42
N LEU A 120 -10.98 1.28 -10.21
CA LEU A 120 -11.11 2.14 -9.03
C LEU A 120 -9.76 2.47 -8.38
N LEU A 121 -8.69 1.78 -8.75
CA LEU A 121 -7.34 2.03 -8.23
C LEU A 121 -6.75 3.27 -8.90
N LYS A 122 -6.37 4.26 -8.08
CA LYS A 122 -5.72 5.48 -8.58
C LYS A 122 -4.22 5.23 -8.72
N PRO A 123 -3.64 5.33 -9.93
CA PRO A 123 -2.19 5.28 -10.10
C PRO A 123 -1.55 6.43 -9.34
N SER A 124 -0.41 6.16 -8.70
CA SER A 124 0.25 7.15 -7.85
C SER A 124 1.74 6.87 -7.74
N ASN A 125 2.54 7.93 -7.89
CA ASN A 125 3.98 7.89 -7.62
C ASN A 125 4.31 7.76 -6.12
N LEU A 126 3.30 7.86 -5.25
CA LEU A 126 3.45 7.73 -3.82
C LEU A 126 3.33 6.27 -3.33
N THR A 127 2.82 5.37 -4.17
CA THR A 127 2.59 3.96 -3.83
C THR A 127 3.77 3.11 -4.28
N ASP A 128 4.02 2.00 -3.58
CA ASP A 128 5.00 1.01 -3.99
C ASP A 128 4.77 0.55 -5.45
N PRO A 129 5.76 0.71 -6.35
CA PRO A 129 5.67 0.25 -7.74
C PRO A 129 5.34 -1.24 -7.86
N SER A 130 5.79 -2.06 -6.92
CA SER A 130 5.54 -3.50 -6.92
C SER A 130 4.05 -3.84 -6.74
N LEU A 131 3.34 -3.13 -5.86
CA LEU A 131 1.89 -3.28 -5.69
C LEU A 131 1.12 -2.92 -6.96
N GLN A 132 1.55 -1.84 -7.63
CA GLN A 132 0.89 -1.38 -8.86
C GLN A 132 1.08 -2.39 -10.00
N GLU A 133 2.30 -2.93 -10.13
CA GLU A 133 2.61 -3.93 -11.13
C GLU A 133 1.93 -5.27 -10.84
N GLU A 134 1.92 -5.73 -9.58
CA GLU A 134 1.21 -6.96 -9.21
C GLU A 134 -0.29 -6.85 -9.48
N ALA A 135 -0.92 -5.75 -9.09
CA ALA A 135 -2.34 -5.52 -9.36
C ALA A 135 -2.63 -5.52 -10.86
N LYS A 136 -1.74 -4.93 -11.67
CA LYS A 136 -1.84 -4.94 -13.13
C LYS A 136 -1.74 -6.35 -13.70
N ILE A 137 -0.73 -7.12 -13.28
CA ILE A 137 -0.54 -8.53 -13.71
C ILE A 137 -1.79 -9.35 -13.37
N ILE A 138 -2.36 -9.18 -12.18
CA ILE A 138 -3.58 -9.87 -11.76
C ILE A 138 -4.77 -9.46 -12.65
N ARG A 139 -4.97 -8.17 -12.90
CA ARG A 139 -6.02 -7.66 -13.81
C ARG A 139 -5.89 -8.27 -15.21
N ASP A 140 -4.67 -8.36 -15.73
CA ASP A 140 -4.38 -8.91 -17.06
C ASP A 140 -4.71 -10.42 -17.14
N LYS A 141 -4.56 -11.17 -16.05
CA LYS A 141 -5.02 -12.57 -15.97
C LYS A 141 -6.54 -12.67 -16.12
N PHE A 142 -7.30 -11.80 -15.46
CA PHE A 142 -8.78 -11.80 -15.58
C PHE A 142 -9.25 -11.40 -16.98
N LEU A 143 -8.61 -10.41 -17.61
CA LEU A 143 -8.90 -10.05 -19.00
C LEU A 143 -8.62 -11.22 -19.96
N THR A 144 -7.55 -11.97 -19.71
CA THR A 144 -7.21 -13.16 -20.50
C THR A 144 -8.28 -14.25 -20.32
N LEU A 145 -8.69 -14.53 -19.08
CA LEU A 145 -9.76 -15.47 -18.78
C LEU A 145 -11.07 -15.08 -19.45
N GLN A 146 -11.43 -13.79 -19.44
CA GLN A 146 -12.62 -13.30 -20.13
C GLN A 146 -12.57 -13.62 -21.62
N LYS A 147 -11.47 -13.24 -22.28
CA LYS A 147 -11.27 -13.45 -23.72
C LYS A 147 -11.25 -14.92 -24.14
N GLU A 148 -10.74 -15.80 -23.31
CA GLU A 148 -10.60 -17.23 -23.63
C GLU A 148 -11.87 -18.03 -23.37
N LEU A 149 -12.70 -17.59 -22.42
CA LEU A 149 -13.88 -18.34 -21.97
C LEU A 149 -15.21 -17.77 -22.48
N PHE A 150 -15.25 -16.51 -22.94
CA PHE A 150 -16.47 -15.78 -23.31
C PHE A 150 -16.26 -14.90 -24.56
#